data_AF-A0A2A2GF82-F1
#
_entry.id   AF-A0A2A2GF82-F1
#
_cell.length_a   1.000
_cell.length_b   1.000
_cell.length_c   1.000
_cell.angle_alpha   90.00
_cell.angle_beta   90.00
_cell.angle_gamma   90.00
#
_symmetry.space_group_name_H-M   'P 1'
#
loop_
_entity.id
_entity.type
_entity.pdbx_description
1 polymer ?
#
loop_
_entity_poly.entity_id
_entity_poly.type
_entity_poly.pdbx_seq_one_letter_code
_entity_poly.pdbx_strand_id
1 'polypeptide(L)'
;MFSVLPYLTNDWQRRQIGNIQYIYPLNFDFDKDKAQDSAQFVKELSNKFNITITEPINYYLAPSFMEMAKISGLDYAWDGNDGRGYPKNNQVFVGTGSEEYPHELVHTIFKDYELDPFIDEGLATYYGGMGQKSFEQLI
;
A
#
# COMPACT_ATOMS: atom_id res chain seq x y z
N MET A 1 -3.06 22.02 7.98
CA MET A 1 -2.48 21.91 6.63
C MET A 1 -3.47 21.12 5.79
N PHE A 2 -3.94 21.63 4.67
CA PHE A 2 -4.87 20.92 3.79
C PHE A 2 -4.06 20.03 2.85
N SER A 3 -4.38 18.73 2.79
CA SER A 3 -3.80 17.82 1.80
C SER A 3 -4.47 18.03 0.44
N VAL A 4 -3.69 18.04 -0.64
CA VAL A 4 -4.20 18.12 -2.02
C VAL A 4 -4.76 16.79 -2.52
N LEU A 5 -4.37 15.68 -1.88
CA LEU A 5 -4.73 14.32 -2.27
C LEU A 5 -6.26 14.08 -2.39
N PRO A 6 -7.12 14.49 -1.44
CA PRO A 6 -8.56 14.29 -1.58
C PRO A 6 -9.16 15.09 -2.74
N TYR A 7 -8.55 16.22 -3.11
CA TYR A 7 -8.97 17.02 -4.25
C TYR A 7 -8.58 16.35 -5.57
N LEU A 8 -7.35 15.85 -5.68
CA LEU A 8 -6.82 15.20 -6.90
C LEU A 8 -7.41 13.80 -7.15
N THR A 9 -7.96 13.16 -6.11
CA THR A 9 -8.56 11.82 -6.19
C THR A 9 -10.06 11.85 -5.90
N ASN A 10 -10.71 12.99 -6.13
CA ASN A 10 -12.14 13.16 -5.83
C ASN A 10 -13.02 12.28 -6.74
N ASP A 11 -12.62 12.10 -7.99
CA ASP A 11 -13.31 11.37 -9.05
C ASP A 11 -12.83 9.93 -9.18
N TRP A 12 -11.86 9.53 -8.36
CA TRP A 12 -11.36 8.16 -8.31
C TRP A 12 -12.40 7.22 -7.69
N GLN A 13 -12.46 6.01 -8.24
CA GLN A 13 -13.28 4.95 -7.70
C GLN A 13 -12.74 4.49 -6.35
N ARG A 14 -13.67 4.00 -5.52
CA ARG A 14 -13.39 3.46 -4.19
C ARG A 14 -14.01 2.08 -4.10
N ARG A 15 -13.20 1.07 -3.80
CA ARG A 15 -13.65 -0.31 -3.56
C ARG A 15 -13.02 -0.86 -2.30
N GLN A 16 -13.86 -1.26 -1.35
CA GLN A 16 -13.40 -1.89 -0.11
C GLN A 16 -13.38 -3.41 -0.25
N ILE A 17 -12.28 -4.03 0.15
CA ILE A 17 -12.10 -5.48 0.22
C ILE A 17 -11.36 -5.79 1.53
N GLY A 18 -12.06 -6.43 2.47
CA GLY A 18 -11.55 -6.64 3.83
C GLY A 18 -11.17 -5.31 4.51
N ASN A 19 -9.94 -5.26 5.03
CA ASN A 19 -9.38 -4.09 5.69
C ASN A 19 -8.69 -3.09 4.74
N ILE A 20 -8.84 -3.27 3.42
CA ILE A 20 -8.22 -2.39 2.42
C ILE A 20 -9.31 -1.62 1.67
N GLN A 21 -9.17 -0.29 1.62
CA GLN A 21 -9.96 0.61 0.78
C GLN A 21 -9.10 0.97 -0.44
N TYR A 22 -9.33 0.31 -1.57
CA TYR A 22 -8.68 0.65 -2.83
C TYR A 22 -9.26 1.93 -3.41
N ILE A 23 -8.38 2.80 -3.90
CA ILE A 23 -8.69 4.11 -4.47
C ILE A 23 -7.93 4.23 -5.79
N TYR A 24 -8.64 4.30 -6.92
CA TYR A 24 -8.03 4.19 -8.25
C TYR A 24 -8.80 4.99 -9.32
N PRO A 25 -8.17 5.40 -10.45
CA PRO A 25 -8.85 6.16 -11.51
C PRO A 25 -10.02 5.42 -12.14
N LEU A 26 -11.02 6.15 -12.67
CA LEU A 26 -12.25 5.56 -13.25
C LEU A 26 -11.99 4.49 -14.33
N ASN A 27 -10.93 4.65 -15.12
CA ASN A 27 -10.58 3.77 -16.25
C ASN A 27 -9.45 2.77 -15.93
N PHE A 28 -9.20 2.52 -14.66
CA PHE A 28 -8.19 1.54 -14.22
C PHE A 28 -8.75 0.11 -14.29
N ASP A 29 -7.97 -0.82 -14.84
CA ASP A 29 -8.33 -2.23 -14.92
C ASP A 29 -8.04 -2.93 -13.59
N PHE A 30 -9.02 -2.88 -12.69
CA PHE A 30 -8.87 -3.38 -11.33
C PHE A 30 -8.91 -4.91 -11.27
N ASP A 31 -7.80 -5.52 -10.88
CA ASP A 31 -7.69 -6.97 -10.66
C ASP A 31 -8.26 -7.34 -9.29
N LYS A 32 -9.48 -7.87 -9.31
CA LYS A 32 -10.20 -8.24 -8.09
C LYS A 32 -9.53 -9.39 -7.35
N ASP A 33 -8.91 -10.33 -8.04
CA ASP A 33 -8.36 -11.54 -7.42
C ASP A 33 -7.10 -11.17 -6.62
N LYS A 34 -6.19 -10.38 -7.21
CA LYS A 34 -5.04 -9.82 -6.49
C LYS A 34 -5.46 -8.97 -5.28
N ALA A 35 -6.52 -8.18 -5.45
CA ALA A 35 -7.02 -7.36 -4.36
C ALA A 35 -7.58 -8.19 -3.18
N GLN A 36 -8.14 -9.36 -3.48
CA GLN A 36 -8.58 -10.34 -2.49
C GLN A 36 -7.40 -11.02 -1.80
N ASP A 37 -6.36 -11.36 -2.57
CA ASP A 37 -5.11 -11.94 -2.03
C ASP A 37 -4.44 -10.98 -1.04
N SER A 38 -4.30 -9.69 -1.39
CA SER A 38 -3.80 -8.65 -0.47
C SER A 38 -4.66 -8.50 0.79
N ALA A 39 -5.99 -8.56 0.66
CA ALA A 39 -6.88 -8.48 1.82
C ALA A 39 -6.75 -9.71 2.74
N GLN A 40 -6.57 -10.89 2.15
CA GLN A 40 -6.32 -12.12 2.88
C GLN A 40 -4.96 -12.09 3.57
N PHE A 41 -3.91 -11.60 2.89
CA PHE A 41 -2.59 -11.38 3.48
C PHE A 41 -2.66 -10.47 4.72
N VAL A 42 -3.33 -9.32 4.62
CA VAL A 42 -3.51 -8.40 5.76
C VAL A 42 -4.22 -9.10 6.91
N LYS A 43 -5.27 -9.86 6.62
CA LYS A 43 -6.02 -10.61 7.64
C LYS A 43 -5.17 -11.69 8.31
N GLU A 44 -4.41 -12.47 7.55
CA GLU A 44 -3.59 -13.55 8.09
C GLU A 44 -2.45 -13.01 8.96
N LEU A 45 -1.75 -11.98 8.47
CA LEU A 45 -0.63 -11.38 9.19
C LEU A 45 -1.11 -10.68 10.47
N SER A 46 -2.18 -9.89 10.40
CA SER A 46 -2.76 -9.25 11.59
C SER A 46 -3.21 -10.28 12.63
N ASN A 47 -3.88 -11.36 12.22
CA ASN A 47 -4.26 -12.45 13.13
C ASN A 47 -3.04 -13.14 13.76
N LYS A 48 -1.99 -13.41 12.96
CA LYS A 48 -0.76 -14.05 13.45
C LYS A 48 -0.12 -13.27 14.60
N PHE A 49 -0.19 -11.94 14.55
CA PHE A 49 0.40 -11.06 15.55
C PHE A 49 -0.61 -10.50 16.56
N ASN A 50 -1.89 -10.93 16.50
CA ASN A 50 -2.99 -10.41 17.31
C ASN A 50 -3.15 -8.88 17.21
N ILE A 51 -2.92 -8.33 16.02
CA ILE A 51 -3.06 -6.90 15.72
C ILE A 51 -4.50 -6.64 15.25
N THR A 52 -5.14 -5.61 15.81
CA THR A 52 -6.49 -5.18 15.39
C THR A 52 -6.38 -3.99 14.45
N ILE A 53 -6.82 -4.16 13.21
CA ILE A 53 -6.92 -3.07 12.23
C ILE A 53 -8.24 -2.32 12.46
N THR A 54 -8.16 -1.12 13.05
CA THR A 54 -9.34 -0.31 13.42
C THR A 54 -9.92 0.51 12.28
N GLU A 55 -9.08 0.91 11.33
CA GLU A 55 -9.46 1.73 10.18
C GLU A 55 -8.94 1.07 8.89
N PRO A 56 -9.67 1.18 7.77
CA PRO A 56 -9.19 0.65 6.50
C PRO A 56 -7.86 1.27 6.07
N ILE A 57 -6.99 0.43 5.48
CA ILE A 57 -5.78 0.88 4.78
C ILE A 57 -6.22 1.51 3.46
N ASN A 58 -5.99 2.81 3.29
CA ASN A 58 -6.26 3.53 2.06
C ASN A 58 -5.16 3.22 1.04
N TYR A 59 -5.50 2.43 0.02
CA TYR A 59 -4.57 1.93 -0.98
C TYR A 59 -4.79 2.68 -2.28
N TYR A 60 -3.93 3.65 -2.57
CA TYR A 60 -3.94 4.45 -3.78
C TYR A 60 -3.20 3.72 -4.90
N LEU A 61 -3.97 3.16 -5.82
CA LEU A 61 -3.48 2.51 -7.04
C LEU A 61 -3.33 3.55 -8.13
N ALA A 62 -2.12 4.05 -8.29
CA ALA A 62 -1.78 4.91 -9.40
C ALA A 62 -1.39 4.05 -10.62
N PRO A 63 -1.85 4.38 -11.85
CA PRO A 63 -1.48 3.64 -13.06
C PRO A 63 0.00 3.76 -13.45
N SER A 64 0.75 4.67 -12.83
CA SER A 64 2.17 4.89 -13.08
C SER A 64 2.83 5.64 -11.92
N PHE A 65 4.17 5.61 -11.85
CA PHE A 65 4.96 6.42 -10.92
C PHE A 65 4.70 7.92 -11.05
N MET A 66 4.47 8.40 -12.28
CA MET A 66 4.16 9.80 -12.51
C MET A 66 2.81 10.20 -11.94
N GLU A 67 1.79 9.35 -12.08
CA GLU A 67 0.49 9.63 -11.47
C GLU A 67 0.58 9.52 -9.94
N MET A 68 1.37 8.58 -9.40
CA MET A 68 1.64 8.47 -7.96
C MET A 68 2.30 9.75 -7.40
N ALA A 69 3.32 10.27 -8.10
CA ALA A 69 3.98 11.52 -7.73
C ALA A 69 3.00 12.70 -7.77
N LYS A 70 2.20 12.79 -8.83
CA LYS A 70 1.20 13.85 -9.01
C LYS A 70 0.15 13.87 -7.89
N ILE A 71 -0.43 12.73 -7.52
CA ILE A 71 -1.40 12.69 -6.40
C ILE A 71 -0.75 12.94 -5.03
N SER A 72 0.57 12.76 -4.95
CA SER A 72 1.39 13.14 -3.79
C SER A 72 1.78 14.63 -3.80
N GLY A 73 1.36 15.40 -4.81
CA GLY A 73 1.62 16.83 -4.96
C GLY A 73 2.97 17.17 -5.60
N LEU A 74 3.59 16.22 -6.31
CA LEU A 74 4.88 16.39 -7.00
C LEU A 74 4.70 16.35 -8.51
N ASP A 75 5.40 17.25 -9.22
CA ASP A 75 5.38 17.28 -10.70
C ASP A 75 6.28 16.21 -11.35
N TYR A 76 7.16 15.56 -10.57
CA TYR A 76 8.06 14.52 -11.03
C TYR A 76 8.32 13.46 -9.95
N ALA A 77 8.52 12.21 -10.38
CA ALA A 77 9.00 11.12 -9.52
C ALA A 77 10.53 11.09 -9.54
N TRP A 78 11.18 11.34 -8.39
CA TRP A 78 12.65 11.39 -8.31
C TRP A 78 13.27 10.07 -7.82
N ASP A 79 12.58 9.33 -6.97
CA ASP A 79 13.16 8.19 -6.23
C ASP A 79 13.01 6.83 -6.92
N GLY A 80 12.25 6.76 -8.01
CA GLY A 80 12.02 5.50 -8.75
C GLY A 80 11.35 4.42 -7.90
N ASN A 81 10.65 4.82 -6.83
CA ASN A 81 10.05 3.86 -5.92
C ASN A 81 8.73 3.32 -6.49
N ASP A 82 8.57 1.99 -6.43
CA ASP A 82 7.46 1.26 -7.03
C ASP A 82 6.15 1.41 -6.23
N GLY A 83 6.28 1.75 -4.96
CA GLY A 83 5.21 2.10 -4.04
C GLY A 83 5.77 2.78 -2.80
N ARG A 84 4.89 3.25 -1.92
CA ARG A 84 5.28 3.95 -0.70
C ARG A 84 4.17 3.91 0.34
N GLY A 85 4.50 3.44 1.53
CA GLY A 85 3.66 3.52 2.71
C GLY A 85 3.80 4.87 3.42
N TYR A 86 2.69 5.35 3.94
CA TYR A 86 2.63 6.36 5.00
C TYR A 86 1.83 5.75 6.17
N PRO A 87 2.46 4.87 6.97
CA PRO A 87 1.76 4.05 7.97
C PRO A 87 0.96 4.88 8.99
N LYS A 88 1.50 6.03 9.42
CA LYS A 88 0.82 6.97 10.33
C LYS A 88 -0.52 7.50 9.79
N ASN A 89 -0.71 7.51 8.47
CA ASN A 89 -1.93 7.97 7.82
C ASN A 89 -2.83 6.81 7.36
N ASN A 90 -2.46 5.54 7.59
CA ASN A 90 -3.10 4.37 6.96
C ASN A 90 -3.13 4.47 5.44
N GLN A 91 -2.03 4.89 4.81
CA GLN A 91 -1.97 5.09 3.38
C GLN A 91 -0.87 4.26 2.75
N VAL A 92 -1.18 3.60 1.65
CA VAL A 92 -0.22 2.95 0.77
C VAL A 92 -0.45 3.51 -0.63
N PHE A 93 0.62 3.94 -1.28
CA PHE A 93 0.61 4.41 -2.67
C PHE A 93 1.37 3.40 -3.51
N VAL A 94 0.82 3.02 -4.65
CA VAL A 94 1.47 2.07 -5.56
C VAL A 94 1.46 2.64 -6.96
N GLY A 95 2.65 2.76 -7.55
CA GLY A 95 2.86 3.28 -8.90
C GLY A 95 3.02 2.22 -9.97
N THR A 96 3.11 0.94 -9.58
CA THR A 96 3.16 -0.21 -10.51
C THR A 96 1.79 -0.57 -11.09
N GLY A 97 0.70 -0.01 -10.55
CA GLY A 97 -0.66 -0.40 -10.90
C GLY A 97 -1.05 -1.80 -10.43
N SER A 98 -0.43 -2.31 -9.36
CA SER A 98 -0.78 -3.62 -8.78
C SER A 98 -1.54 -3.48 -7.46
N GLU A 99 -2.66 -4.17 -7.33
CA GLU A 99 -3.42 -4.40 -6.09
C GLU A 99 -2.64 -5.20 -5.05
N GLU A 100 -1.54 -5.81 -5.48
CA GLU A 100 -0.62 -6.60 -4.67
C GLU A 100 0.72 -5.88 -4.51
N TYR A 101 0.93 -5.34 -3.31
CA TYR A 101 2.19 -4.72 -2.88
C TYR A 101 2.41 -4.97 -1.37
N PRO A 102 2.64 -6.25 -0.99
CA PRO A 102 2.60 -6.67 0.41
C PRO A 102 3.67 -6.05 1.30
N HIS A 103 4.83 -5.65 0.75
CA HIS A 103 5.89 -4.97 1.50
C HIS A 103 5.37 -3.75 2.29
N GLU A 104 4.69 -2.82 1.62
CA GLU A 104 4.15 -1.61 2.26
C GLU A 104 2.93 -1.88 3.16
N LEU A 105 2.21 -2.97 2.88
CA LEU A 105 1.13 -3.43 3.75
C LEU A 105 1.67 -3.89 5.10
N VAL A 106 2.85 -4.52 5.15
CA VAL A 106 3.50 -4.90 6.43
C VAL A 106 3.80 -3.65 7.25
N HIS A 107 4.47 -2.65 6.70
CA HIS A 107 4.73 -1.38 7.41
C HIS A 107 3.45 -0.77 7.97
N THR A 108 2.35 -0.83 7.20
CA THR A 108 1.07 -0.28 7.62
C THR A 108 0.39 -1.10 8.72
N ILE A 109 0.51 -2.43 8.71
CA ILE A 109 -0.02 -3.32 9.77
C ILE A 109 0.70 -3.06 11.10
N PHE A 110 2.02 -2.83 11.06
CA PHE A 110 2.84 -2.61 12.25
C PHE A 110 2.97 -1.13 12.67
N LYS A 111 2.20 -0.22 12.05
CA LYS A 111 2.31 1.24 12.24
C LYS A 111 2.27 1.74 13.70
N ASP A 112 1.62 0.99 14.60
CA ASP A 112 1.41 1.36 16.01
C ASP A 112 2.54 0.84 16.92
N TYR A 113 3.52 0.13 16.36
CA TYR A 113 4.71 -0.36 17.05
C TYR A 113 5.89 0.57 16.79
N GLU A 114 6.63 0.93 17.84
CA GLU A 114 7.92 1.62 17.71
C GLU A 114 9.01 0.59 17.39
N LEU A 115 9.19 0.32 16.10
CA LEU A 115 10.22 -0.58 15.59
C LEU A 115 11.48 0.20 15.21
N ASP A 116 12.64 -0.41 15.45
CA ASP A 116 13.89 0.06 14.83
C ASP A 116 13.77 -0.06 13.30
N PRO A 117 14.26 0.90 12.49
CA PRO A 117 14.13 0.84 11.04
C PRO A 117 14.65 -0.45 10.42
N PHE A 118 15.70 -1.06 10.98
CA PHE A 118 16.22 -2.34 10.49
C PHE A 118 15.23 -3.48 10.72
N ILE A 119 14.50 -3.45 11.85
CA ILE A 119 13.47 -4.43 12.17
C ILE A 119 12.23 -4.21 11.30
N ASP A 120 11.82 -2.96 11.10
CA ASP A 120 10.64 -2.61 10.29
C ASP A 120 10.81 -3.07 8.82
N GLU A 121 11.92 -2.67 8.18
CA GLU A 121 12.29 -3.12 6.82
C GLU A 121 12.52 -4.63 6.74
N GLY A 122 13.09 -5.22 7.80
CA GLY A 122 13.31 -6.66 7.91
C GLY A 122 11.98 -7.43 7.94
N LEU A 123 10.99 -6.97 8.70
CA LEU A 123 9.65 -7.57 8.73
C LEU A 123 8.94 -7.40 7.38
N ALA A 124 9.01 -6.21 6.78
CA ALA A 124 8.41 -5.94 5.48
C ALA A 124 9.01 -6.81 4.38
N THR A 125 10.34 -6.99 4.39
CA THR A 125 11.03 -7.87 3.44
C THR A 125 10.73 -9.35 3.69
N TYR A 126 10.71 -9.77 4.96
CA TYR A 126 10.48 -11.17 5.33
C TYR A 126 9.06 -11.65 5.00
N TYR A 127 8.04 -10.83 5.28
CA TYR A 127 6.65 -11.19 5.04
C TYR A 127 6.11 -10.72 3.68
N GLY A 128 6.56 -9.56 3.21
CA GLY A 128 6.05 -8.91 2.00
C GLY A 128 7.02 -8.95 0.82
N GLY A 129 8.21 -9.54 0.97
CA GLY A 129 9.19 -9.62 -0.11
C GLY A 129 9.75 -8.26 -0.50
N MET A 130 10.29 -8.16 -1.72
CA MET A 130 10.82 -6.91 -2.28
C MET A 130 10.51 -6.84 -3.77
N GLY A 131 9.87 -5.76 -4.21
CA GLY A 131 9.36 -5.64 -5.58
C GLY A 131 8.34 -6.74 -5.89
N GLN A 132 8.61 -7.55 -6.92
CA GLN A 132 7.76 -8.68 -7.34
C GLN A 132 8.29 -10.04 -6.84
N LYS A 133 9.23 -10.05 -5.88
CA LYS A 133 9.85 -11.27 -5.37
C LYS A 133 9.47 -11.52 -3.93
N SER A 134 9.04 -12.74 -3.61
CA SER A 134 8.88 -13.18 -2.21
C SER A 134 10.24 -13.27 -1.52
N PHE A 135 10.25 -13.34 -0.19
CA PHE A 135 11.49 -13.49 0.58
C PHE A 135 12.31 -14.72 0.15
N GLU A 136 11.66 -15.84 -0.11
CA GLU A 136 12.30 -17.09 -0.57
C GLU A 136 12.97 -16.95 -1.94
N GLN A 137 12.52 -15.99 -2.77
CA GLN A 137 13.10 -15.70 -4.08
C GLN A 137 14.25 -14.69 -4.02
N LEU A 138 14.49 -14.08 -2.85
CA LEU A 138 15.59 -13.15 -2.60
C LEU A 138 16.86 -13.83 -2.07
N ILE A 139 16.75 -15.10 -1.64
CA ILE A 139 17.84 -15.87 -1.00
C ILE A 139 18.31 -17.06 -1.84
#